data_AF-B7CDT9-F1
#
_entry.id   AF-B7CDT9-F1
#
_cell.length_a   1.000
_cell.length_b   1.000
_cell.length_c   1.000
_cell.angle_alpha   90.00
_cell.angle_beta   90.00
_cell.angle_gamma   90.00
#
_symmetry.space_group_name_H-M   'P 1'
#
loop_
_entity.id
_entity.type
_entity.pdbx_description
1 polymer ?
#
loop_
_entity_poly.entity_id
_entity_poly.type
_entity_poly.pdbx_seq_one_letter_code
_entity_poly.pdbx_strand_id
1 'polypeptide(L)'
;YQKNEKGDVKVCRALDEMFEESTNKGIQMGIKQGIKQGIEQGIEQGIEQGIEQGIERGVKNTQIKIAIKMLVRNNQTLEEISEIVGLDLDALRELKKNI
;
A
#
# COMPACT_ATOMS: atom_id res chain seq x y z
N TYR A 1 -35.22 35.53 45.76
CA TYR A 1 -33.79 35.24 45.62
C TYR A 1 -33.49 33.74 45.46
N GLN A 2 -33.89 32.83 46.35
CA GLN A 2 -33.62 31.36 46.23
C GLN A 2 -34.15 30.62 44.98
N LYS A 3 -35.12 31.20 44.23
CA LYS A 3 -35.70 30.56 43.03
C LYS A 3 -34.81 30.70 41.78
N ASN A 4 -34.00 31.76 41.71
CA ASN A 4 -33.14 32.03 40.56
C ASN A 4 -31.88 31.15 40.58
N GLU A 5 -31.25 30.97 41.75
CA GLU A 5 -30.05 30.11 41.90
C GLU A 5 -30.31 28.65 41.51
N LYS A 6 -31.51 28.11 41.79
CA LYS A 6 -31.89 26.75 41.36
C LYS A 6 -32.12 26.63 39.86
N GLY A 7 -32.47 27.73 39.18
CA GLY A 7 -32.59 27.80 37.72
C GLY A 7 -31.21 27.81 37.07
N ASP A 8 -30.32 28.66 37.57
CA ASP A 8 -28.95 28.79 37.05
C ASP A 8 -28.15 27.48 37.19
N VAL A 9 -28.27 26.78 38.34
CA VAL A 9 -27.62 25.47 38.55
C VAL A 9 -28.15 24.39 37.59
N LYS A 10 -29.43 24.44 37.20
CA LYS A 10 -29.99 23.50 36.21
C LYS A 10 -29.47 23.79 34.81
N VAL A 11 -29.32 25.07 34.45
CA VAL A 11 -28.78 25.49 33.16
C VAL A 11 -27.30 25.09 33.05
N CYS A 12 -26.49 25.32 34.09
CA CYS A 12 -25.10 24.88 34.09
C CYS A 12 -24.96 23.36 33.88
N ARG A 13 -25.77 22.56 34.60
CA ARG A 13 -25.75 21.09 34.43
C ARG A 13 -26.13 20.66 33.01
N ALA A 14 -27.15 21.28 32.42
CA ALA A 14 -27.54 20.96 31.05
C ALA A 14 -26.44 21.31 30.03
N LEU A 15 -25.73 22.42 30.25
CA LEU A 15 -24.58 22.80 29.41
C LEU A 15 -23.41 21.82 29.56
N ASP A 16 -23.11 21.38 30.78
CA ASP A 16 -22.06 20.38 31.03
C ASP A 16 -22.39 19.04 30.35
N GLU A 17 -23.62 18.55 30.48
CA GLU A 17 -24.10 17.33 29.83
C GLU A 17 -24.02 17.44 28.29
N MET A 18 -24.44 18.57 27.72
CA MET A 18 -24.34 18.83 26.28
C MET A 18 -22.87 18.90 25.82
N PHE A 19 -21.99 19.50 26.61
CA PHE A 19 -20.56 19.60 26.28
C PHE A 19 -19.88 18.23 26.32
N GLU A 20 -20.16 17.42 27.34
CA GLU A 20 -19.66 16.05 27.42
C GLU A 20 -20.18 15.19 26.26
N GLU A 21 -21.47 15.24 25.96
CA GLU A 21 -22.06 14.45 24.86
C GLU A 21 -21.46 14.85 23.51
N SER A 22 -21.38 16.15 23.23
CA SER A 22 -20.81 16.65 21.97
C SER A 22 -19.32 16.35 21.84
N THR A 23 -18.54 16.47 22.92
CA THR A 23 -17.13 16.11 22.95
C THR A 23 -16.93 14.61 22.69
N ASN A 24 -17.71 13.77 23.37
CA ASN A 24 -17.65 12.32 23.19
C ASN A 24 -18.03 11.91 21.76
N LYS A 25 -19.08 12.50 21.19
CA LYS A 25 -19.46 12.27 19.79
C LYS A 25 -18.36 12.71 18.82
N GLY A 26 -17.78 13.89 19.03
CA GLY A 26 -16.68 14.40 18.21
C GLY A 26 -15.48 13.47 18.21
N ILE A 27 -15.05 13.01 19.40
CA ILE A 27 -13.94 12.07 19.55
C ILE A 27 -14.26 10.73 18.86
N GLN A 28 -15.45 10.17 19.09
CA GLN A 28 -15.84 8.90 18.48
C GLN A 28 -15.89 8.99 16.95
N MET A 29 -16.43 10.09 16.41
CA MET A 29 -16.45 10.32 14.96
C MET A 29 -15.05 10.47 14.39
N GLY A 30 -14.18 11.26 15.04
CA GLY A 30 -12.80 11.46 14.63
C GLY A 30 -12.01 10.14 14.61
N ILE A 31 -12.11 9.33 15.66
CA ILE A 31 -11.46 8.02 15.73
C ILE A 31 -11.99 7.09 14.63
N LYS A 32 -13.31 7.00 14.48
CA LYS A 32 -13.93 6.13 13.47
C LYS A 32 -13.52 6.52 12.06
N GLN A 33 -13.52 7.82 11.75
CA GLN A 33 -13.11 8.33 10.45
C GLN A 33 -11.62 8.11 10.20
N GLY A 34 -10.77 8.43 11.18
CA GLY A 34 -9.32 8.24 11.08
C GLY A 34 -8.93 6.77 10.85
N ILE A 35 -9.53 5.85 11.61
CA ILE A 35 -9.30 4.40 11.42
C ILE A 35 -9.77 3.95 10.04
N LYS A 36 -10.98 4.35 9.62
CA LYS A 36 -11.50 3.97 8.31
C LYS A 36 -10.59 4.46 7.19
N GLN A 37 -10.22 5.74 7.20
CA GLN A 37 -9.35 6.33 6.18
C GLN A 37 -7.96 5.70 6.18
N GLY A 38 -7.37 5.48 7.36
CA GLY A 38 -6.04 4.88 7.47
C GLY A 38 -6.00 3.43 6.96
N ILE A 39 -7.04 2.63 7.25
CA ILE A 39 -7.14 1.26 6.75
C ILE A 39 -7.35 1.25 5.23
N GLU A 40 -8.27 2.07 4.72
CA GLU A 40 -8.58 2.16 3.30
C GLU A 40 -7.34 2.54 2.48
N GLN A 41 -6.65 3.61 2.87
CA GLN A 41 -5.42 4.06 2.21
C GLN A 41 -4.29 3.04 2.33
N GLY A 42 -4.11 2.44 3.52
CA GLY A 42 -3.05 1.47 3.74
C GLY A 42 -3.23 0.19 2.92
N ILE A 43 -4.47 -0.29 2.78
CA ILE A 43 -4.78 -1.46 1.95
C ILE A 43 -4.59 -1.13 0.47
N GLU A 44 -5.13 0.00 0.00
CA GLU A 44 -5.01 0.42 -1.39
C GLU A 44 -3.54 0.52 -1.84
N GLN A 45 -2.74 1.28 -1.09
CA GLN A 45 -1.31 1.45 -1.38
C GLN A 45 -0.54 0.14 -1.27
N GLY A 46 -0.83 -0.67 -0.25
CA GLY A 46 -0.14 -1.94 -0.04
C GLY A 46 -0.41 -2.95 -1.16
N ILE A 47 -1.66 -3.02 -1.65
CA ILE A 47 -2.03 -3.89 -2.76
C ILE A 47 -1.42 -3.40 -4.07
N GLU A 48 -1.51 -2.11 -4.37
CA GLU A 48 -0.95 -1.52 -5.59
C GLU A 48 0.55 -1.79 -5.70
N GLN A 49 1.31 -1.43 -4.65
CA GLN A 49 2.76 -1.65 -4.61
C GLN A 49 3.11 -3.14 -4.65
N GLY A 50 2.36 -3.98 -3.93
CA GLY A 50 2.59 -5.41 -3.89
C GLY A 50 2.39 -6.09 -5.25
N ILE A 51 1.34 -5.70 -5.97
CA ILE A 51 1.05 -6.22 -7.31
C ILE A 51 2.09 -5.74 -8.32
N GLU A 52 2.41 -4.45 -8.34
CA GLU A 52 3.39 -3.87 -9.26
C GLU A 52 4.77 -4.56 -9.10
N GLN A 53 5.29 -4.62 -7.87
CA GLN A 53 6.57 -5.28 -7.59
C GLN A 53 6.51 -6.79 -7.88
N GLY A 54 5.38 -7.43 -7.59
CA GLY A 54 5.18 -8.85 -7.86
C GLY A 54 5.23 -9.18 -9.35
N ILE A 55 4.55 -8.39 -10.17
CA ILE A 55 4.54 -8.53 -11.63
C ILE A 55 5.92 -8.26 -12.21
N GLU A 56 6.56 -7.15 -11.84
CA GLU A 56 7.90 -6.79 -12.35
C GLU A 56 8.92 -7.89 -12.04
N ARG A 57 8.98 -8.36 -10.78
CA ARG A 57 9.85 -9.47 -10.39
C ARG A 57 9.50 -10.76 -11.13
N GLY A 58 8.21 -11.04 -11.32
CA GLY A 58 7.74 -12.22 -12.04
C GLY A 58 8.18 -12.23 -13.50
N VAL A 59 8.01 -11.11 -14.19
CA VAL A 59 8.44 -10.91 -15.59
C VAL A 59 9.95 -11.06 -15.69
N LYS A 60 10.73 -10.34 -14.87
CA LYS A 60 12.20 -10.41 -14.87
C LYS A 60 12.72 -11.81 -14.59
N ASN A 61 12.16 -12.51 -13.60
CA ASN A 61 12.54 -13.89 -13.30
C ASN A 61 12.22 -14.85 -14.45
N THR A 62 11.10 -14.64 -15.13
CA THR A 62 10.69 -15.45 -16.28
C THR A 62 11.63 -15.20 -17.46
N GLN A 63 11.95 -13.94 -17.75
CA GLN A 63 12.94 -13.55 -18.75
C GLN A 63 14.28 -14.25 -18.52
N ILE A 64 14.82 -14.16 -17.29
CA ILE A 64 16.09 -14.83 -16.93
C ILE A 64 16.01 -16.35 -17.13
N LYS A 65 14.94 -17.00 -16.67
CA LYS A 65 14.77 -18.46 -16.82
C LYS A 65 14.72 -18.88 -18.29
N ILE A 66 14.06 -18.10 -19.14
CA ILE A 66 13.98 -18.37 -20.58
C ILE A 66 15.35 -18.16 -21.21
N ALA A 67 16.02 -17.05 -20.91
CA ALA A 67 17.37 -16.76 -21.41
C ALA A 67 18.37 -17.88 -21.07
N ILE A 68 18.38 -18.38 -19.82
CA ILE A 68 19.24 -19.51 -19.40
C ILE A 68 18.96 -20.76 -20.27
N LYS A 69 17.68 -21.11 -20.47
CA LYS A 69 17.31 -22.27 -21.29
C LYS A 69 17.75 -22.12 -22.75
N MET A 70 17.72 -20.90 -23.29
CA MET A 70 18.16 -20.61 -24.66
C MET A 70 19.68 -20.65 -24.77
N LEU A 71 20.40 -20.06 -23.81
CA LEU A 71 21.87 -20.07 -23.75
C LEU A 71 22.43 -21.50 -23.71
N VAL A 72 21.79 -22.41 -22.98
CA VAL A 72 22.21 -23.83 -22.89
C VAL A 72 21.97 -24.60 -24.18
N ARG A 73 21.00 -24.19 -25.02
CA ARG A 73 20.66 -24.90 -26.26
C ARG A 73 21.65 -24.69 -27.42
N ASN A 74 22.74 -23.93 -27.22
CA ASN A 74 23.91 -23.71 -28.12
C ASN A 74 23.63 -23.31 -29.59
N ASN A 75 22.38 -23.06 -29.96
CA ASN A 75 21.98 -22.78 -31.34
C ASN A 75 21.47 -21.34 -31.56
N GLN A 76 21.60 -20.46 -30.57
CA GLN A 76 21.10 -19.08 -30.64
C GLN A 76 22.21 -18.09 -30.28
N THR A 77 22.26 -16.97 -30.98
CA THR A 77 23.19 -15.87 -30.67
C THR A 77 22.68 -15.05 -29.48
N LEU A 78 23.55 -14.25 -28.86
CA LEU A 78 23.12 -13.39 -27.75
C LEU A 78 22.16 -12.30 -28.24
N GLU A 79 22.34 -11.87 -29.48
CA GLU A 79 21.49 -10.89 -30.16
C GLU A 79 20.07 -11.43 -30.35
N GLU A 80 19.92 -12.68 -30.80
CA GLU A 80 18.60 -13.32 -30.94
C GLU A 80 17.91 -13.52 -29.59
N ILE A 81 18.67 -13.93 -28.55
CA ILE A 81 18.12 -14.10 -27.20
C ILE A 81 17.69 -12.76 -26.63
N SER A 82 18.47 -11.70 -26.87
CA SER A 82 18.15 -10.32 -26.45
C SER A 82 16.84 -9.85 -27.06
N GLU A 83 16.64 -10.08 -28.36
CA GLU A 83 15.42 -9.69 -29.08
C GLU A 83 14.19 -10.47 -28.60
N ILE A 84 14.32 -11.77 -28.35
CA ILE A 84 13.20 -12.63 -27.90
C ILE A 84 12.80 -12.34 -26.46
N VAL A 85 13.78 -12.17 -25.57
CA VAL A 85 13.55 -12.12 -24.12
C VAL A 85 13.41 -10.67 -23.63
N GLY A 86 13.95 -9.70 -24.35
CA GLY A 86 13.96 -8.28 -23.95
C GLY A 86 14.99 -7.98 -22.86
N LEU A 87 16.08 -8.76 -22.78
CA LEU A 87 17.23 -8.48 -21.92
C LEU A 87 18.34 -7.83 -22.74
N ASP A 88 19.09 -6.91 -22.15
CA ASP A 88 20.26 -6.34 -22.79
C ASP A 88 21.41 -7.37 -22.91
N LEU A 89 22.34 -7.10 -23.83
CA LEU A 89 23.45 -8.01 -24.13
C LEU A 89 24.41 -8.18 -22.95
N ASP A 90 24.56 -7.16 -22.09
CA ASP A 90 25.47 -7.23 -20.95
C ASP A 90 24.91 -8.14 -19.85
N ALA A 91 23.61 -8.05 -19.56
CA ALA A 91 22.90 -8.98 -18.70
C ALA A 91 23.00 -10.43 -19.22
N LEU A 92 22.85 -10.65 -20.53
CA LEU A 92 23.00 -11.98 -21.12
C LEU A 92 24.44 -12.50 -21.05
N ARG A 93 25.45 -11.64 -21.25
CA ARG A 93 26.87 -12.00 -21.08
C ARG A 93 27.17 -12.37 -19.64
N GLU A 94 26.61 -11.65 -18.68
CA GLU A 94 26.75 -11.94 -17.25
C GLU A 94 26.07 -13.27 -16.90
N LEU A 95 24.85 -13.51 -17.38
CA LEU A 95 24.18 -14.80 -17.23
C LEU A 95 25.03 -15.93 -17.80
N LYS A 96 25.54 -15.77 -19.02
CA LYS A 96 26.39 -16.79 -19.68
C LYS A 96 27.68 -17.11 -18.90
N LYS A 97 28.23 -16.18 -18.11
CA LYS A 97 29.40 -16.43 -17.25
C LYS A 97 29.08 -17.29 -16.02
N ASN A 98 27.82 -17.30 -15.61
CA ASN A 98 27.35 -17.93 -14.36
C ASN A 98 26.64 -19.28 -14.58
N ILE A 99 26.57 -19.78 -15.81
CA ILE A 99 25.97 -21.07 -16.21
C ILE A 99 27.08 -22.01 -16.65
#